data_AF-A0A800IKY6-F1
#
_entry.id   AF-A0A800IKY6-F1
#
_cell.length_a   1.000
_cell.length_b   1.000
_cell.length_c   1.000
_cell.angle_alpha   90.00
_cell.angle_beta   90.00
_cell.angle_gamma   90.00
#
_symmetry.space_group_name_H-M   'P 1'
#
loop_
_entity.id
_entity.type
_entity.pdbx_description
1 polymer ?
#
loop_
_entity_poly.entity_id
_entity_poly.type
_entity_poly.pdbx_seq_one_letter_code
_entity_poly.pdbx_strand_id
1 'polypeptide(L)'
;MADIKCTRQFVDPAKIQSLQTLIQASENELAPLADLMQATANETRLKILWLLTIEQELCPCDFADVLGISVPAVSQQLQKLRAQGLVFRRRDGVTIYYALTDTPFTKILRILFDQEAPVTVTMQG
;
A
#
# COMPACT_ATOMS: atom_id res chain seq x y z
N MET A 1 -25.09 -11.01 16.74
CA MET A 1 -25.07 -9.91 15.77
C MET A 1 -26.34 -9.11 15.94
N ALA A 2 -26.25 -7.88 16.44
CA ALA A 2 -27.43 -7.02 16.59
C ALA A 2 -27.85 -6.52 15.20
N ASP A 3 -29.12 -6.72 14.87
CA ASP A 3 -29.77 -6.21 13.66
C ASP A 3 -29.85 -4.67 13.77
N ILE A 4 -28.89 -3.97 13.15
CA ILE A 4 -28.85 -2.50 13.15
C ILE A 4 -29.93 -2.01 12.20
N LYS A 5 -31.17 -1.90 12.69
CA LYS A 5 -32.27 -1.25 11.96
C LYS A 5 -32.07 0.26 11.98
N CYS A 6 -31.81 0.81 10.79
CA CYS A 6 -31.75 2.25 10.58
C CYS A 6 -33.06 2.92 11.04
N THR A 7 -32.98 3.93 11.91
CA THR A 7 -34.13 4.72 12.40
C THR A 7 -34.51 5.87 11.44
N ARG A 8 -34.08 5.80 10.17
CA ARG A 8 -34.35 6.83 9.16
C ARG A 8 -35.85 7.02 9.01
N GLN A 9 -36.32 8.22 9.38
CA GLN A 9 -37.74 8.55 9.39
C GLN A 9 -38.28 8.91 7.99
N PHE A 10 -37.44 9.48 7.11
CA PHE A 10 -37.81 9.81 5.73
C PHE A 10 -36.69 9.52 4.74
N VAL A 11 -37.06 8.97 3.58
CA VAL A 11 -36.17 8.83 2.42
C VAL A 11 -36.35 10.02 1.49
N ASP A 12 -35.24 10.69 1.17
CA ASP A 12 -35.18 11.67 0.10
C ASP A 12 -34.71 10.92 -1.16
N PRO A 13 -35.63 10.48 -2.04
CA PRO A 13 -35.29 9.67 -3.19
C PRO A 13 -34.45 10.45 -4.21
N ALA A 14 -34.67 11.77 -4.32
CA ALA A 14 -33.91 12.62 -5.25
C ALA A 14 -32.44 12.68 -4.83
N LYS A 15 -32.18 12.91 -3.53
CA LYS A 15 -30.81 12.88 -3.01
C LYS A 15 -30.14 11.52 -3.21
N ILE A 16 -30.85 10.41 -2.94
CA ILE A 16 -30.29 9.06 -3.13
C ILE A 16 -29.96 8.81 -4.61
N GLN A 17 -30.86 9.17 -5.52
CA GLN A 17 -30.64 8.99 -6.95
C GLN A 17 -29.43 9.79 -7.44
N SER A 18 -29.30 11.06 -7.01
CA SER A 18 -28.12 11.87 -7.35
C SER A 18 -26.81 11.25 -6.85
N LEU A 19 -26.79 10.72 -5.62
CA LEU A 19 -25.60 10.06 -5.06
C LEU A 19 -25.26 8.75 -5.78
N GLN A 20 -26.27 7.96 -6.17
CA GLN A 20 -26.07 6.74 -6.96
C GLN A 20 -25.46 7.04 -8.32
N THR A 21 -25.95 8.07 -9.01
CA THR A 21 -25.38 8.53 -10.29
C THR A 21 -23.94 9.00 -10.13
N LEU A 22 -23.63 9.71 -9.04
CA LEU A 22 -22.26 10.15 -8.76
C LEU A 22 -21.31 8.97 -8.56
N ILE A 23 -21.69 7.97 -7.75
CA ILE A 23 -20.88 6.76 -7.55
C ILE A 23 -20.66 6.03 -8.88
N GLN A 24 -21.74 5.85 -9.66
CA GLN A 24 -21.66 5.17 -10.94
C GLN A 24 -20.75 5.90 -11.94
N ALA A 25 -20.72 7.23 -11.92
CA ALA A 25 -19.82 8.03 -12.74
C ALA A 25 -18.36 7.93 -12.28
N SER A 26 -18.12 7.74 -10.97
CA SER A 26 -16.79 7.64 -10.36
C SER A 26 -16.23 6.20 -10.29
N GLU A 27 -16.97 5.19 -10.74
CA GLU A 27 -16.55 3.78 -10.63
C GLU A 27 -15.17 3.50 -11.25
N ASN A 28 -14.87 4.16 -12.39
CA ASN A 28 -13.59 4.03 -13.09
C ASN A 28 -12.40 4.60 -12.30
N GLU A 29 -12.65 5.46 -11.31
CA GLU A 29 -11.63 6.02 -10.41
C GLU A 29 -11.55 5.23 -9.10
N LEU A 30 -12.70 4.80 -8.57
CA LEU A 30 -12.81 4.11 -7.28
C LEU A 30 -12.32 2.65 -7.36
N ALA A 31 -12.63 1.93 -8.43
CA ALA A 31 -12.25 0.52 -8.56
C ALA A 31 -10.71 0.33 -8.58
N PRO A 32 -9.93 1.07 -9.40
CA PRO A 32 -8.47 0.97 -9.36
C PRO A 32 -7.87 1.39 -8.01
N LEU A 33 -8.46 2.38 -7.34
CA LEU A 33 -8.03 2.79 -6.01
C LEU A 33 -8.27 1.68 -4.98
N ALA A 34 -9.43 1.03 -5.02
CA ALA A 34 -9.74 -0.11 -4.15
C ALA A 34 -8.74 -1.27 -4.35
N ASP A 35 -8.37 -1.55 -5.60
CA ASP A 35 -7.37 -2.58 -5.94
C ASP A 35 -5.99 -2.23 -5.36
N LEU A 36 -5.55 -0.97 -5.47
CA LEU A 36 -4.30 -0.49 -4.87
C LEU A 36 -4.33 -0.58 -3.34
N MET A 37 -5.44 -0.20 -2.71
CA MET A 37 -5.60 -0.34 -1.26
C MET A 37 -5.60 -1.80 -0.83
N GLN A 38 -6.26 -2.69 -1.57
CA GLN A 38 -6.25 -4.12 -1.29
C GLN A 38 -4.85 -4.72 -1.44
N ALA A 39 -4.09 -4.24 -2.43
CA ALA A 39 -2.70 -4.59 -2.63
C ALA A 39 -1.81 -4.13 -1.48
N THR A 40 -2.13 -3.04 -0.78
CA THR A 40 -1.36 -2.56 0.38
C THR A 40 -1.86 -3.08 1.72
N ALA A 41 -3.10 -3.54 1.83
CA ALA A 41 -3.72 -4.03 3.07
C ALA A 41 -3.18 -5.40 3.55
N ASN A 42 -1.87 -5.50 3.73
CA ASN A 42 -1.17 -6.64 4.32
C ASN A 42 0.05 -6.13 5.07
N GLU A 43 0.24 -6.61 6.29
CA GLU A 43 1.29 -6.15 7.19
C GLU A 43 2.71 -6.28 6.58
N THR A 44 3.06 -7.43 5.98
CA THR A 44 4.37 -7.64 5.36
C THR A 44 4.60 -6.68 4.20
N ARG A 45 3.58 -6.45 3.36
CA ARG A 45 3.68 -5.50 2.25
C ARG A 45 3.82 -4.07 2.72
N LEU A 46 3.11 -3.67 3.78
CA LEU A 46 3.29 -2.35 4.39
C LEU A 46 4.71 -2.18 4.94
N LYS A 47 5.25 -3.18 5.63
CA LYS A 47 6.65 -3.14 6.12
C LYS A 47 7.65 -2.97 4.97
N ILE A 48 7.47 -3.71 3.86
CA ILE A 48 8.31 -3.56 2.66
C ILE A 48 8.21 -2.14 2.09
N LEU A 49 6.99 -1.62 1.91
CA LEU A 49 6.77 -0.27 1.37
C LEU A 49 7.35 0.81 2.28
N TRP A 50 7.22 0.65 3.59
CA TRP A 50 7.79 1.56 4.60
C TRP A 50 9.31 1.55 4.56
N LEU A 51 9.96 0.38 4.50
CA LEU A 51 11.42 0.29 4.35
C LEU A 51 11.90 1.01 3.08
N LEU A 52 11.16 0.90 1.97
CA LEU A 52 11.48 1.61 0.73
C LEU A 52 11.14 3.11 0.75
N THR A 53 10.49 3.62 1.81
CA THR A 53 10.41 5.07 2.05
C THR A 53 11.62 5.63 2.78
N ILE A 54 12.34 4.77 3.52
CA ILE A 54 13.55 5.13 4.26
C ILE A 54 14.78 4.94 3.37
N GLU A 55 14.88 3.78 2.73
CA GLU A 55 15.96 3.41 1.83
C GLU A 55 15.54 3.55 0.37
N GLN A 56 16.45 4.03 -0.48
CA GLN A 56 16.13 4.27 -1.90
C GLN A 56 15.91 2.96 -2.68
N GLU A 57 16.73 1.95 -2.42
CA GLU A 57 16.70 0.64 -3.09
C GLU A 57 17.10 -0.47 -2.11
N LEU A 58 16.39 -1.62 -2.11
CA LEU A 58 16.72 -2.79 -1.29
C LEU A 58 16.59 -4.09 -2.09
N CYS A 59 17.42 -5.09 -1.80
CA CYS A 59 17.32 -6.41 -2.44
C CYS A 59 16.42 -7.37 -1.63
N PRO A 60 15.93 -8.47 -2.24
CA PRO A 60 15.11 -9.46 -1.54
C PRO A 60 15.75 -10.08 -0.29
N CYS A 61 17.08 -10.15 -0.22
CA CYS A 61 17.82 -10.66 0.95
C CYS A 61 17.73 -9.67 2.11
N ASP A 62 17.93 -8.37 1.86
CA ASP A 62 17.83 -7.33 2.91
C ASP A 62 16.47 -7.36 3.59
N PHE A 63 15.39 -7.45 2.80
CA PHE A 63 14.04 -7.60 3.33
C PHE A 63 13.87 -8.90 4.13
N ALA A 64 14.44 -10.01 3.66
CA ALA A 64 14.31 -11.29 4.34
C ALA A 64 14.97 -11.26 5.72
N ASP A 65 16.16 -10.68 5.79
CA ASP A 65 16.93 -10.53 7.02
C ASP A 65 16.24 -9.58 8.00
N VAL A 66 15.73 -8.42 7.53
CA VAL A 66 15.02 -7.44 8.38
C VAL A 66 13.67 -7.96 8.86
N LEU A 67 12.91 -8.65 7.99
CA LEU A 67 11.55 -9.09 8.31
C LEU A 67 11.50 -10.48 8.97
N GLY A 68 12.63 -11.19 9.05
CA GLY A 68 12.72 -12.53 9.63
C GLY A 68 11.93 -13.59 8.85
N ILE A 69 11.82 -13.44 7.53
CA ILE A 69 11.10 -14.37 6.65
C ILE A 69 11.99 -14.81 5.48
N SER A 70 11.63 -15.89 4.80
CA SER A 70 12.47 -16.42 3.72
C SER A 70 12.44 -15.52 2.47
N VAL A 71 13.56 -15.51 1.71
CA VAL A 71 13.67 -14.78 0.43
C VAL A 71 12.55 -15.13 -0.57
N PRO A 72 12.11 -16.41 -0.71
CA PRO A 72 10.94 -16.73 -1.53
C PRO A 72 9.65 -16.07 -1.04
N ALA A 73 9.43 -15.97 0.28
CA ALA A 73 8.26 -15.32 0.85
C ALA A 73 8.24 -13.82 0.56
N VAL A 74 9.39 -13.14 0.73
CA VAL A 74 9.56 -11.73 0.34
C VAL A 74 9.30 -11.56 -1.16
N SER A 75 9.90 -12.41 -1.99
CA SER A 75 9.79 -12.32 -3.45
C SER A 75 8.33 -12.42 -3.92
N GLN A 76 7.52 -13.26 -3.29
CA GLN A 76 6.08 -13.32 -3.56
C GLN A 76 5.35 -12.00 -3.21
N GLN A 77 5.69 -11.36 -2.10
CA GLN A 77 5.10 -10.06 -1.74
C GLN A 77 5.53 -8.95 -2.69
N LEU A 78 6.82 -8.90 -3.06
CA LEU A 78 7.35 -7.95 -4.04
C LEU A 78 6.73 -8.14 -5.42
N GLN A 79 6.46 -9.38 -5.84
CA GLN A 79 5.77 -9.65 -7.10
C GLN A 79 4.34 -9.09 -7.09
N LYS A 80 3.61 -9.24 -5.98
CA LYS A 80 2.26 -8.66 -5.82
C LYS A 80 2.28 -7.13 -5.86
N LEU A 81 3.21 -6.51 -5.14
CA LEU A 81 3.39 -5.05 -5.16
C LEU A 81 3.77 -4.54 -6.55
N ARG A 82 4.63 -5.27 -7.25
CA ARG A 82 5.06 -4.92 -8.62
C ARG A 82 3.93 -5.06 -9.62
N ALA A 83 3.10 -6.11 -9.51
CA ALA A 83 1.93 -6.30 -10.38
C ALA A 83 0.93 -5.13 -10.27
N GLN A 84 0.95 -4.42 -9.15
CA GLN A 84 0.11 -3.26 -8.84
C GLN A 84 0.83 -1.93 -9.09
N GLY A 85 2.03 -1.96 -9.67
CA GLY A 85 2.79 -0.75 -10.01
C GLY A 85 3.31 0.05 -8.82
N LEU A 86 3.33 -0.53 -7.61
CA LEU A 86 3.79 0.15 -6.39
C LEU A 86 5.31 0.16 -6.23
N VAL A 87 5.97 -0.86 -6.81
CA VAL A 87 7.42 -0.99 -6.82
C VAL A 87 7.92 -1.33 -8.22
N PHE A 88 9.11 -0.87 -8.53
CA PHE A 88 9.87 -1.31 -9.70
C PHE A 88 11.13 -2.05 -9.25
N ARG A 89 11.79 -2.73 -10.19
CA ARG A 89 13.07 -3.38 -9.94
C ARG A 89 14.14 -2.90 -10.90
N ARG A 90 15.35 -2.75 -10.40
CA ARG A 90 16.57 -2.49 -11.17
C ARG A 90 17.51 -3.67 -10.99
N ARG A 91 18.27 -4.01 -12.03
CA ARG A 91 19.31 -5.02 -11.95
C ARG A 91 20.67 -4.33 -11.91
N ASP A 92 21.51 -4.72 -10.97
CA ASP A 92 22.89 -4.27 -10.85
C ASP A 92 23.80 -5.50 -10.77
N GLY A 93 24.48 -5.80 -11.88
CA GLY A 93 25.18 -7.06 -12.08
C GLY A 93 24.27 -8.28 -11.89
N VAL A 94 24.55 -9.07 -10.86
CA VAL A 94 23.77 -10.27 -10.50
C VAL A 94 22.62 -9.98 -9.54
N THR A 95 22.63 -8.82 -8.88
CA THR A 95 21.67 -8.47 -7.82
C THR A 95 20.47 -7.73 -8.39
N ILE A 96 19.29 -8.01 -7.85
CA ILE A 96 18.05 -7.29 -8.16
C ILE A 96 17.69 -6.43 -6.96
N TYR A 97 17.51 -5.14 -7.21
CA TYR A 97 17.05 -4.17 -6.23
C TYR A 97 15.63 -3.73 -6.54
N TYR A 98 14.86 -3.41 -5.51
CA TYR A 98 13.50 -2.90 -5.59
C TYR A 98 13.43 -1.49 -5.00
N ALA A 99 12.56 -0.66 -5.58
CA ALA A 99 12.32 0.72 -5.18
C ALA A 99 10.84 1.08 -5.36
N LEU A 100 10.37 2.07 -4.61
CA LEU A 100 9.02 2.63 -4.80
C LEU A 100 8.91 3.35 -6.14
N THR A 101 7.79 3.17 -6.83
CA THR A 101 7.45 3.99 -7.99
C THR A 101 7.12 5.42 -7.58
N ASP A 102 7.26 6.38 -8.50
CA ASP A 102 6.81 7.77 -8.29
C ASP A 102 5.37 7.95 -8.80
N THR A 103 4.40 7.58 -7.97
CA THR A 103 2.96 7.68 -8.28
C THR A 103 2.26 8.56 -7.24
N PRO A 104 1.07 9.13 -7.53
CA PRO A 104 0.30 9.84 -6.52
C PRO A 104 0.03 8.99 -5.27
N PHE A 105 -0.22 7.70 -5.43
CA PHE A 105 -0.48 6.78 -4.33
C PHE A 105 0.76 6.54 -3.46
N THR A 106 1.94 6.34 -4.05
CA THR A 106 3.19 6.18 -3.27
C THR A 106 3.61 7.48 -2.57
N LYS A 107 3.25 8.65 -3.11
CA LYS A 107 3.38 9.94 -2.41
C LYS A 107 2.48 10.01 -1.17
N ILE A 108 1.25 9.54 -1.27
CA ILE A 108 0.34 9.43 -0.10
C ILE A 108 0.91 8.45 0.93
N LEU A 109 1.42 7.29 0.51
CA LEU A 109 2.06 6.34 1.42
C LEU A 109 3.21 6.96 2.21
N ARG A 110 4.05 7.79 1.56
CA ARG A 110 5.12 8.53 2.25
C ARG A 110 4.55 9.43 3.34
N ILE A 111 3.50 10.20 3.07
CA ILE A 111 2.85 11.08 4.06
C ILE A 111 2.24 10.27 5.22
N LEU A 112 1.64 9.11 4.94
CA LEU A 112 1.06 8.22 5.95
C LEU A 112 2.13 7.58 6.85
N PHE A 113 3.29 7.28 6.29
CA PHE A 113 4.42 6.73 7.03
C PHE A 113 5.26 7.79 7.77
N ASP A 114 5.17 9.05 7.36
CA ASP A 114 5.82 10.21 7.97
C ASP A 114 5.10 10.71 9.24
N GLN A 115 4.11 9.97 9.75
CA GLN A 115 3.51 10.20 11.05
C GLN A 115 4.46 9.68 12.14
N GLU A 116 5.47 10.48 12.49
CA GLU A 116 6.47 10.24 13.55
C GLU A 116 7.01 8.80 13.60
N ALA A 117 7.96 8.46 12.71
CA ALA A 117 8.76 7.25 12.91
C ALA A 117 9.48 7.35 14.27
N PRO A 118 9.26 6.43 15.23
CA PRO A 118 9.97 6.47 16.49
C PRO A 118 11.38 5.91 16.32
N VAL A 119 12.30 6.64 16.93
CA VAL A 119 13.66 6.27 17.37
C VAL A 119 14.78 6.33 16.32
N THR A 120 15.54 7.41 16.45
CA THR A 120 16.99 7.50 16.21
C THR A 120 17.70 6.19 16.58
N VAL A 121 18.00 5.35 15.59
CA VAL A 121 18.97 4.26 15.77
C VAL A 121 20.35 4.91 15.88
N THR A 122 20.74 5.19 17.12
CA THR A 122 22.10 5.57 17.45
C THR A 122 22.92 4.29 17.30
N MET A 123 23.58 4.13 16.17
CA MET A 123 24.65 3.15 16.01
C MET A 123 25.82 3.61 16.88
N GLN A 124 25.96 3.01 18.07
CA GLN A 124 27.18 3.04 18.88
C GLN A 124 27.72 1.61 19.00
N GLY A 125 28.96 1.39 18.58
CA GLY A 125 29.75 0.19 18.85
C GLY A 125 30.40 -0.39 17.61
#